data_AF-A0A432UWW1-F1
#
_entry.id   AF-A0A432UWW1-F1
#
_cell.length_a   1.000
_cell.length_b   1.000
_cell.length_c   1.000
_cell.angle_alpha   90.00
_cell.angle_beta   90.00
_cell.angle_gamma   90.00
#
_symmetry.space_group_name_H-M   'P 1'
#
loop_
_entity.id
_entity.type
_entity.pdbx_description
1 polymer ?
#
loop_
_entity_poly.entity_id
_entity_poly.type
_entity_poly.pdbx_seq_one_letter_code
_entity_poly.pdbx_strand_id
1 'polypeptide(L)'
;MKGFVLTKDELAELKEAHRKAKRSNANAAYKINAVILLGTGWKLKQVKQALLLDDETLRSYLEKYREGRVKALIHTDYSGRPSGLSEAQEDQLRQELENTIHLSTLSVIDYVDKEFDRKYSQSGMRDLLHRLGYEYKKPKLVPGNPDVEAQEIFVEQYESFMEEKPVDTEVLFIGAVHPEHNAQAAYGWFKRGEKRELKTNSGRQRLNLHGAINAETAEGRTRLAQKKVRDEPVMMRQAWVDKEDEVTVVRQCLLAGVSRATVYAQ
;
A
#
# COMPACT_ATOMS: atom_id res chain seq x y z
N MET A 1 28.19 18.09 49.39
CA MET A 1 28.04 16.65 49.70
C MET A 1 29.25 16.23 50.51
N LYS A 2 29.09 16.06 51.82
CA LYS A 2 30.17 15.51 52.66
C LYS A 2 29.99 14.00 52.73
N GLY A 3 31.03 13.24 52.37
CA GLY A 3 31.19 11.85 52.77
C GLY A 3 30.57 10.75 51.89
N PHE A 4 30.30 10.98 50.60
CA PHE A 4 29.98 9.84 49.73
C PHE A 4 31.26 9.07 49.38
N VAL A 5 31.38 7.85 49.88
CA VAL A 5 32.51 6.95 49.65
C VAL A 5 31.94 5.59 49.28
N LEU A 6 32.42 5.02 48.18
CA LEU A 6 32.03 3.68 47.75
C LEU A 6 32.86 2.63 48.48
N THR A 7 32.24 1.52 48.86
CA THR A 7 32.99 0.33 49.30
C THR A 7 33.73 -0.31 48.13
N LYS A 8 34.68 -1.21 48.43
CA LYS A 8 35.41 -1.94 47.38
C LYS A 8 34.47 -2.77 46.49
N ASP A 9 33.44 -3.36 47.09
CA ASP A 9 32.47 -4.21 46.39
C ASP A 9 31.55 -3.37 45.50
N GLU A 10 31.05 -2.24 46.00
CA GLU A 10 30.24 -1.30 45.21
C GLU A 10 31.02 -0.70 44.04
N LEU A 11 32.30 -0.39 44.26
CA LEU A 11 33.19 0.10 43.22
C LEU A 11 33.45 -0.97 42.14
N ALA A 12 33.58 -2.24 42.54
CA ALA A 12 33.73 -3.35 41.60
C ALA A 12 32.46 -3.55 40.77
N GLU A 13 31.29 -3.54 41.41
CA GLU A 13 29.98 -3.62 40.75
C GLU A 13 29.79 -2.49 39.73
N LEU A 14 30.06 -1.24 40.12
CA LEU A 14 29.94 -0.09 39.23
C LEU A 14 30.92 -0.16 38.05
N LYS A 15 32.15 -0.63 38.26
CA LYS A 15 33.13 -0.80 37.17
C LYS A 15 32.69 -1.88 36.18
N GLU A 16 32.12 -2.98 36.65
CA GLU A 16 31.58 -4.02 35.78
C GLU A 16 30.38 -3.51 34.99
N ALA A 17 29.44 -2.83 35.66
CA ALA A 17 28.29 -2.20 35.03
C ALA A 17 28.71 -1.15 33.98
N HIS A 18 29.73 -0.34 34.26
CA HIS A 18 30.27 0.62 33.32
C HIS A 18 30.84 -0.06 32.07
N ARG A 19 31.60 -1.16 32.21
CA ARG A 19 32.15 -1.91 31.07
C ARG A 19 31.05 -2.47 30.17
N LYS A 20 29.97 -2.99 30.77
CA LYS A 20 28.79 -3.48 30.04
C LYS A 20 28.09 -2.33 29.31
N ALA A 21 27.79 -1.24 30.02
CA ALA A 21 27.09 -0.09 29.46
C ALA A 21 27.89 0.66 28.38
N LYS A 22 29.23 0.70 28.47
CA LYS A 22 30.09 1.40 27.51
C LYS A 22 29.88 0.94 26.06
N ARG A 23 29.48 -0.31 25.85
CA ARG A 23 29.24 -0.88 24.51
C ARG A 23 27.79 -0.74 24.04
N SER A 24 26.81 -0.71 24.94
CA SER A 24 25.38 -0.77 24.61
C SER A 24 24.60 0.51 24.88
N ASN A 25 25.00 1.30 25.88
CA ASN A 25 24.30 2.50 26.31
C ASN A 25 25.29 3.53 26.88
N ALA A 26 25.76 4.42 26.00
CA ALA A 26 26.72 5.46 26.36
C ALA A 26 26.20 6.37 27.50
N ASN A 27 24.91 6.69 27.52
CA ASN A 27 24.31 7.52 28.57
C ASN A 27 24.40 6.84 29.94
N ALA A 28 24.03 5.56 30.03
CA ALA A 28 24.17 4.78 31.26
C ALA A 28 25.63 4.70 31.73
N ALA A 29 26.57 4.55 30.79
CA ALA A 29 28.00 4.54 31.12
C ALA A 29 28.48 5.87 31.74
N TYR A 30 28.01 7.01 31.21
CA TYR A 30 28.30 8.35 31.76
C TYR A 30 27.74 8.54 33.17
N LYS A 31 26.49 8.12 33.42
CA LYS A 31 25.86 8.16 34.75
C LYS A 31 26.67 7.36 35.78
N ILE A 32 27.05 6.13 35.42
CA ILE A 32 27.85 5.25 36.28
C ILE A 32 29.23 5.88 36.55
N ASN A 33 29.86 6.46 35.53
CA ASN A 33 31.17 7.10 35.68
C ASN A 33 31.13 8.28 36.67
N ALA A 34 30.06 9.09 36.64
CA ALA A 34 29.87 10.18 37.58
C ALA A 34 29.83 9.69 39.05
N VAL A 35 29.11 8.60 39.32
CA VAL A 35 29.02 8.01 40.67
C VAL A 35 30.36 7.42 41.11
N ILE A 36 31.09 6.76 40.20
CA ILE A 36 32.44 6.23 40.49
C ILE A 36 33.40 7.37 40.88
N LEU A 37 33.43 8.46 40.13
CA LEU A 37 34.33 9.59 40.41
C LEU A 37 34.01 10.23 41.76
N LEU A 38 32.72 10.48 42.04
CA LEU A 38 32.30 11.02 43.32
C LEU A 38 32.63 10.09 44.49
N GLY A 39 32.40 8.78 44.30
CA GLY A 39 32.66 7.76 45.33
C GLY A 39 34.12 7.40 45.55
N THR A 40 35.01 7.79 44.63
CA THR A 40 36.48 7.66 44.76
C THR A 40 37.14 8.93 45.33
N GLY A 41 36.34 9.90 45.79
CA GLY A 41 36.82 11.07 46.51
C GLY A 41 37.05 12.31 45.66
N TRP A 42 36.63 12.32 44.38
CA TRP A 42 36.69 13.53 43.57
C TRP A 42 35.73 14.59 44.10
N LYS A 43 36.19 15.84 44.12
CA LYS A 43 35.32 16.97 44.49
C LYS A 43 34.29 17.20 43.38
N LEU A 44 33.08 17.61 43.76
CA LEU A 44 31.99 17.91 42.83
C LEU A 44 32.44 18.80 41.66
N LYS A 45 33.19 19.88 41.95
CA LYS A 45 33.73 20.80 40.93
C LYS A 45 34.63 20.11 39.89
N GLN A 46 35.42 19.10 40.30
CA GLN A 46 36.28 18.35 39.38
C GLN A 46 35.45 17.43 38.48
N VAL A 47 34.42 16.77 39.04
CA VAL A 47 33.53 15.89 38.27
C VAL A 47 32.70 16.69 37.26
N LYS A 48 32.19 17.87 37.64
CA LYS A 48 31.52 18.78 36.69
C LYS A 48 32.39 19.14 35.50
N GLN A 49 33.64 19.53 35.77
CA GLN A 49 34.57 19.94 34.72
C GLN A 49 34.97 18.76 33.83
N ALA A 50 35.16 17.57 34.42
CA ALA A 50 35.55 16.38 33.68
C ALA A 50 34.43 15.80 32.81
N LEU A 51 33.17 15.85 33.29
CA LEU A 51 32.02 15.25 32.61
C LEU A 51 31.10 16.27 31.93
N LEU A 52 31.36 17.57 32.09
CA LEU A 52 30.55 18.67 31.58
C LEU A 52 29.08 18.62 32.05
N LEU A 53 28.89 18.25 33.32
CA LEU A 53 27.58 18.15 33.97
C LEU A 53 27.37 19.26 35.00
N ASP A 54 26.11 19.67 35.19
CA ASP A 54 25.72 20.60 36.23
C ASP A 54 25.61 19.94 37.62
N ASP A 55 25.48 20.75 38.67
CA ASP A 55 25.44 20.25 40.04
C ASP A 55 24.20 19.39 40.32
N GLU A 56 23.05 19.80 39.80
CA GLU A 56 21.75 19.19 40.07
C GLU A 56 21.67 17.80 39.44
N THR A 57 22.16 17.67 38.20
CA THR A 57 22.31 16.37 37.53
C THR A 57 23.19 15.41 38.34
N LEU A 58 24.34 15.87 38.84
CA LEU A 58 25.21 15.04 39.68
C LEU A 58 24.55 14.65 41.01
N ARG A 59 23.76 15.55 41.62
CA ARG A 59 22.95 15.22 42.83
C ARG A 59 21.92 14.14 42.52
N SER A 60 21.16 14.32 41.44
CA SER A 60 20.13 13.38 40.98
C SER A 60 20.72 11.98 40.75
N TYR A 61 21.89 11.88 40.11
CA TYR A 61 22.56 10.59 39.91
C TYR A 61 22.96 9.93 41.24
N LEU A 62 23.45 10.72 42.19
CA LEU A 62 23.83 10.21 43.50
C LEU A 62 22.62 9.69 44.28
N GLU A 63 21.52 10.44 44.31
CA GLU A 63 20.31 10.04 45.01
C GLU A 63 19.70 8.77 44.38
N LYS A 64 19.58 8.72 43.05
CA LYS A 64 19.10 7.52 42.34
C LYS A 64 19.97 6.29 42.63
N TYR A 65 21.29 6.47 42.71
CA TYR A 65 22.19 5.37 43.08
C TYR A 65 22.01 4.92 44.54
N ARG A 66 21.74 5.85 45.47
CA ARG A 66 21.45 5.51 46.87
C ARG A 66 20.12 4.78 47.04
N GLU A 67 19.10 5.17 46.28
CA GLU A 67 17.76 4.58 46.35
C GLU A 67 17.70 3.16 45.79
N GLY A 68 18.37 2.89 44.66
CA GLY A 68 18.23 1.59 43.97
C GLY A 68 19.46 1.13 43.21
N ARG A 69 20.65 1.56 43.64
CA ARG A 69 21.94 1.14 43.10
C ARG A 69 22.04 1.37 41.59
N VAL A 70 22.75 0.49 40.89
CA VAL A 70 22.96 0.58 39.44
C VAL A 70 21.64 0.55 38.67
N LYS A 71 20.66 -0.26 39.11
CA LYS A 71 19.37 -0.41 38.41
C LYS A 71 18.58 0.90 38.38
N ALA A 72 18.42 1.58 39.51
CA ALA A 72 17.72 2.87 39.57
C ALA A 72 18.51 3.99 38.87
N LEU A 73 19.85 3.95 38.91
CA LEU A 73 20.69 4.92 38.22
C LEU A 73 20.51 4.88 36.69
N ILE A 74 20.46 3.67 36.12
CA ILE A 74 20.32 3.49 34.66
C ILE A 74 18.87 3.61 34.19
N HIS A 75 17.89 3.44 35.08
CA HIS A 75 16.47 3.56 34.73
C HIS A 75 16.14 4.96 34.17
N THR A 76 15.34 4.98 33.12
CA THR A 76 14.80 6.21 32.55
C THR A 76 13.31 6.03 32.30
N ASP A 77 12.49 6.79 33.00
CA ASP A 77 11.03 6.82 32.86
C ASP A 77 10.61 7.70 31.68
N TYR A 78 11.25 7.54 30.51
CA TYR A 78 10.77 8.17 29.30
C TYR A 78 9.51 7.45 28.84
N SER A 79 8.37 7.86 29.36
CA SER A 79 7.10 7.63 28.69
C SER A 79 7.06 8.56 27.48
N GLY A 80 6.90 7.97 26.29
CA GLY A 80 6.60 8.75 25.10
C GLY A 80 5.36 9.61 25.32
N ARG A 81 5.21 10.66 24.50
CA ARG A 81 3.98 11.46 24.53
C ARG A 81 2.78 10.52 24.31
N PRO A 82 1.70 10.61 25.11
CA PRO A 82 0.50 9.81 24.88
C PRO A 82 -0.03 10.07 23.47
N SER A 83 -0.65 9.04 22.88
CA SER A 83 -1.33 9.15 21.58
C SER A 83 -2.30 10.33 21.60
N GLY A 84 -2.41 11.04 20.47
CA GLY A 84 -3.36 12.16 20.33
C GLY A 84 -4.82 11.71 20.34
N LEU A 85 -5.07 10.42 20.12
CA LEU A 85 -6.37 9.77 20.22
C LEU A 85 -6.42 8.86 21.45
N SER A 86 -7.59 8.79 22.07
CA SER A 86 -7.87 7.77 23.09
C SER A 86 -8.10 6.40 22.44
N GLU A 87 -8.04 5.34 23.23
CA GLU A 87 -8.30 3.97 22.77
C GLU A 87 -9.68 3.84 22.10
N ALA A 88 -10.71 4.44 22.69
CA ALA A 88 -12.06 4.46 22.10
C ALA A 88 -12.11 5.20 20.75
N GLN A 89 -11.34 6.27 20.58
CA GLN A 89 -11.25 7.00 19.31
C GLN A 89 -10.45 6.20 18.25
N GLU A 90 -9.43 5.47 18.68
CA GLU A 90 -8.69 4.56 17.80
C GLU A 90 -9.59 3.43 17.31
N ASP A 91 -10.48 2.89 18.15
CA ASP A 91 -11.45 1.87 17.75
C ASP A 91 -12.50 2.40 16.77
N GLN A 92 -13.00 3.63 16.99
CA GLN A 92 -13.90 4.28 16.03
C GLN A 92 -13.20 4.53 14.68
N LEU A 93 -11.94 4.96 14.70
CA LEU A 93 -11.15 5.13 13.49
C LEU A 93 -10.94 3.80 12.75
N ARG A 94 -10.74 2.68 13.46
CA ARG A 94 -10.68 1.35 12.83
C ARG A 94 -11.98 1.01 12.11
N GLN A 95 -13.12 1.22 12.75
CA GLN A 95 -14.43 0.95 12.14
C GLN A 95 -14.65 1.78 10.87
N GLU A 96 -14.25 3.06 10.87
CA GLU A 96 -14.31 3.89 9.67
C GLU A 96 -13.44 3.33 8.55
N LEU A 97 -12.19 2.95 8.85
CA LEU A 97 -11.23 2.44 7.87
C LEU A 97 -11.65 1.09 7.27
N GLU A 98 -12.44 0.29 7.97
CA GLU A 98 -13.02 -0.96 7.44
C GLU A 98 -14.22 -0.70 6.50
N ASN A 99 -15.03 0.32 6.80
CA ASN A 99 -16.26 0.63 6.05
C ASN A 99 -16.01 1.55 4.85
N THR A 100 -14.99 2.40 4.90
CA THR A 100 -14.75 3.46 3.93
C THR A 100 -13.32 3.41 3.39
N ILE A 101 -13.18 3.43 2.06
CA ILE A 101 -11.86 3.51 1.41
C ILE A 101 -11.39 4.97 1.37
N HIS A 102 -10.42 5.29 2.21
CA HIS A 102 -9.72 6.58 2.17
C HIS A 102 -8.57 6.55 1.14
N LEU A 103 -8.69 7.35 0.08
CA LEU A 103 -7.69 7.41 -1.00
C LEU A 103 -6.38 8.10 -0.58
N SER A 104 -6.36 8.84 0.52
CA SER A 104 -5.20 9.58 1.00
C SER A 104 -5.16 9.69 2.53
N THR A 105 -3.97 9.91 3.08
CA THR A 105 -3.81 10.23 4.51
C THR A 105 -4.54 11.53 4.89
N LEU A 106 -4.69 12.48 3.96
CA LEU A 106 -5.41 13.72 4.18
C LEU A 106 -6.91 13.50 4.43
N SER A 107 -7.54 12.56 3.75
CA SER A 107 -8.96 12.26 4.01
C SER A 107 -9.17 11.63 5.38
N VAL A 108 -8.19 10.87 5.89
CA VAL A 108 -8.25 10.33 7.26
C VAL A 108 -8.06 11.46 8.28
N ILE A 109 -7.18 12.43 8.01
CA ILE A 109 -7.02 13.61 8.86
C ILE A 109 -8.30 14.44 8.92
N ASP A 110 -8.96 14.65 7.78
CA ASP A 110 -10.23 15.39 7.71
C ASP A 110 -11.34 14.69 8.51
N TYR A 111 -11.43 13.36 8.45
CA TYR A 111 -12.34 12.58 9.30
C TYR A 111 -12.02 12.77 10.79
N VAL A 112 -10.76 12.61 11.19
CA VAL A 112 -10.33 12.73 12.59
C VAL A 112 -10.52 14.16 13.14
N ASP A 113 -10.32 15.19 12.32
CA ASP A 113 -10.58 16.58 12.70
C ASP A 113 -12.10 16.82 12.91
N LYS A 114 -12.94 16.26 12.04
CA LYS A 114 -14.41 16.41 12.14
C LYS A 114 -15.03 15.64 13.29
N GLU A 115 -14.65 14.38 13.48
CA GLU A 115 -15.28 13.50 14.48
C GLU A 115 -14.70 13.72 15.88
N PHE A 116 -13.40 14.02 15.97
CA PHE A 116 -12.69 14.05 17.25
C PHE A 116 -12.12 15.42 17.63
N ASP A 117 -12.24 16.45 16.78
CA ASP A 117 -11.61 17.78 16.95
C ASP A 117 -10.10 17.68 17.23
N ARG A 118 -9.44 16.75 16.52
CA ARG A 118 -8.00 16.47 16.66
C ARG A 118 -7.25 16.75 15.37
N LYS A 119 -6.33 17.71 15.44
CA LYS A 119 -5.44 18.03 14.32
C LYS A 119 -4.22 17.12 14.29
N TYR A 120 -4.03 16.47 13.16
CA TYR A 120 -2.85 15.65 12.86
C TYR A 120 -2.05 16.27 11.72
N SER A 121 -0.71 16.17 11.81
CA SER A 121 0.14 16.34 10.64
C SER A 121 0.05 15.10 9.75
N GLN A 122 0.37 15.24 8.45
CA GLN A 122 0.42 14.09 7.54
C GLN A 122 1.37 12.98 8.01
N SER A 123 2.54 13.35 8.53
CA SER A 123 3.49 12.37 9.08
C SER A 123 2.93 11.69 10.33
N GLY A 124 2.34 12.44 11.25
CA GLY A 124 1.77 11.89 12.49
C GLY A 124 0.60 10.95 12.22
N MET A 125 -0.26 11.26 11.25
CA MET A 125 -1.35 10.37 10.85
C MET A 125 -0.82 9.08 10.20
N ARG A 126 0.19 9.18 9.33
CA ARG A 126 0.83 8.00 8.73
C ARG A 126 1.45 7.10 9.80
N ASP A 127 2.17 7.69 10.76
CA ASP A 127 2.79 6.94 11.85
C ASP A 127 1.73 6.30 12.77
N LEU A 128 0.61 6.98 13.01
CA LEU A 128 -0.57 6.43 13.69
C LEU A 128 -1.15 5.23 12.94
N LEU A 129 -1.41 5.36 11.64
CA LEU A 129 -1.99 4.28 10.82
C LEU A 129 -1.09 3.03 10.79
N HIS A 130 0.22 3.22 10.65
CA HIS A 130 1.17 2.11 10.74
C HIS A 130 1.16 1.45 12.13
N ARG A 131 1.10 2.25 13.21
CA ARG A 131 0.97 1.70 14.58
C ARG A 131 -0.32 0.91 14.77
N LEU A 132 -1.41 1.32 14.11
CA LEU A 132 -2.68 0.60 14.13
C LEU A 132 -2.69 -0.65 13.23
N GLY A 133 -1.64 -0.86 12.41
CA GLY A 133 -1.49 -2.02 11.54
C GLY A 133 -2.00 -1.82 10.10
N TYR A 134 -2.35 -0.59 9.71
CA TYR A 134 -2.82 -0.29 8.36
C TYR A 134 -1.66 0.03 7.42
N GLU A 135 -1.83 -0.36 6.15
CA GLU A 135 -0.89 -0.09 5.07
C GLU A 135 -1.61 0.53 3.87
N TYR A 136 -0.92 1.42 3.15
CA TYR A 136 -1.46 2.02 1.94
C TYR A 136 -1.26 1.11 0.73
N LYS A 137 -2.34 0.52 0.21
CA LYS A 137 -2.33 -0.39 -0.94
C LYS A 137 -3.45 -0.08 -1.93
N LYS A 138 -3.23 -0.42 -3.19
CA LYS A 138 -4.26 -0.34 -4.23
C LYS A 138 -5.31 -1.44 -3.99
N PRO A 139 -6.61 -1.11 -3.89
CA PRO A 139 -7.67 -2.11 -3.79
C PRO A 139 -7.68 -3.04 -5.00
N LYS A 140 -8.04 -4.31 -4.78
CA LYS A 140 -8.27 -5.25 -5.87
C LYS A 140 -9.63 -4.95 -6.50
N LEU A 141 -9.65 -4.80 -7.82
CA LEU A 141 -10.89 -4.71 -8.58
C LEU A 141 -11.53 -6.09 -8.61
N VAL A 142 -12.75 -6.18 -8.10
CA VAL A 142 -13.62 -7.35 -8.24
C VAL A 142 -14.79 -6.97 -9.15
N PRO A 143 -15.40 -7.93 -9.87
CA PRO A 143 -16.62 -7.67 -10.61
C PRO A 143 -17.67 -7.01 -9.71
N GLY A 144 -18.32 -5.94 -10.17
CA GLY A 144 -19.22 -5.14 -9.33
C GLY A 144 -20.54 -5.81 -8.96
N ASN A 145 -20.88 -6.93 -9.62
CA ASN A 145 -22.06 -7.75 -9.32
C ASN A 145 -21.79 -9.20 -9.74
N PRO A 146 -21.02 -9.97 -8.96
CA PRO A 146 -20.81 -11.38 -9.24
C PRO A 146 -22.10 -12.14 -8.91
N ASP A 147 -22.69 -12.77 -9.92
CA ASP A 147 -23.73 -13.77 -9.70
C ASP A 147 -23.06 -15.07 -9.26
N VAL A 148 -22.97 -15.26 -7.94
CA VAL A 148 -22.25 -16.38 -7.34
C VAL A 148 -22.90 -17.72 -7.71
N GLU A 149 -24.23 -17.76 -7.71
CA GLU A 149 -24.99 -18.96 -8.07
C GLU A 149 -24.76 -19.32 -9.55
N ALA A 150 -24.81 -18.34 -10.46
CA ALA A 150 -24.49 -18.59 -11.87
C ALA A 150 -23.03 -19.01 -12.09
N GLN A 151 -22.09 -18.54 -11.27
CA GLN A 151 -20.69 -18.96 -11.32
C GLN A 151 -20.53 -20.41 -10.86
N GLU A 152 -21.17 -20.79 -9.75
CA GLU A 152 -21.14 -22.17 -9.24
C GLU A 152 -21.76 -23.14 -10.24
N ILE A 153 -22.94 -22.80 -10.78
CA ILE A 153 -23.60 -23.59 -11.84
C ILE A 153 -22.70 -23.74 -13.07
N PHE A 154 -22.03 -22.65 -13.49
CA PHE A 154 -21.12 -22.71 -14.63
C PHE A 154 -19.92 -23.62 -14.37
N VAL A 155 -19.34 -23.57 -13.17
CA VAL A 155 -18.20 -24.42 -12.78
C VAL A 155 -18.61 -25.90 -12.83
N GLU A 156 -19.74 -26.26 -12.22
CA GLU A 156 -20.24 -27.65 -12.22
C GLU A 156 -20.49 -28.17 -13.65
N GLN A 157 -21.13 -27.35 -14.49
CA GLN A 157 -21.40 -27.68 -15.89
C GLN A 157 -20.11 -27.83 -16.70
N TYR A 158 -19.15 -26.93 -16.47
CA TYR A 158 -17.87 -26.93 -17.16
C TYR A 158 -17.03 -28.14 -16.78
N GLU A 159 -16.92 -28.47 -15.49
CA GLU A 159 -16.18 -29.64 -15.01
C GLU A 159 -16.78 -30.93 -15.55
N SER A 160 -18.11 -31.09 -15.46
CA SER A 160 -18.82 -32.25 -16.03
C SER A 160 -18.56 -32.41 -17.53
N PHE A 161 -18.63 -31.30 -18.28
CA PHE A 161 -18.32 -31.30 -19.71
C PHE A 161 -16.87 -31.67 -20.01
N MET A 162 -15.91 -31.18 -19.22
CA MET A 162 -14.49 -31.48 -19.41
C MET A 162 -14.17 -32.96 -19.14
N GLU A 163 -14.92 -33.63 -18.27
CA GLU A 163 -14.81 -35.07 -18.02
C GLU A 163 -15.42 -35.93 -19.15
N GLU A 164 -16.57 -35.49 -19.70
CA GLU A 164 -17.32 -36.26 -20.70
C GLU A 164 -16.93 -35.98 -22.16
N LYS A 165 -16.15 -34.92 -22.42
CA LYS A 165 -15.87 -34.47 -23.80
C LYS A 165 -15.17 -35.54 -24.64
N PRO A 166 -15.49 -35.62 -25.95
CA PRO A 166 -14.75 -36.45 -26.89
C PRO A 166 -13.26 -36.08 -26.98
N VAL A 167 -12.42 -37.07 -27.26
CA VAL A 167 -10.95 -36.91 -27.37
C VAL A 167 -10.56 -35.99 -28.55
N ASP A 168 -11.40 -35.89 -29.58
CA ASP A 168 -11.19 -35.02 -30.74
C ASP A 168 -11.75 -33.60 -30.58
N THR A 169 -12.24 -33.25 -29.40
CA THR A 169 -12.81 -31.93 -29.09
C THR A 169 -11.85 -31.09 -28.26
N GLU A 170 -11.41 -29.97 -28.83
CA GLU A 170 -10.62 -28.96 -28.11
C GLU A 170 -11.53 -27.91 -27.46
N VAL A 171 -11.18 -27.50 -26.23
CA VAL A 171 -11.90 -26.45 -25.50
C VAL A 171 -11.05 -25.18 -25.46
N LEU A 172 -11.61 -24.08 -25.97
CA LEU A 172 -10.93 -22.79 -26.08
C LEU A 172 -11.68 -21.72 -25.30
N PHE A 173 -10.98 -21.03 -24.39
CA PHE A 173 -11.49 -19.81 -23.78
C PHE A 173 -11.15 -18.63 -24.68
N ILE A 174 -12.18 -17.97 -25.19
CA ILE A 174 -12.03 -16.83 -26.11
C ILE A 174 -12.28 -15.53 -25.36
N GLY A 175 -11.38 -14.57 -25.52
CA GLY A 175 -11.50 -13.21 -25.00
C GLY A 175 -11.27 -12.17 -26.08
N ALA A 176 -11.85 -10.99 -25.89
CA ALA A 176 -11.57 -9.84 -26.72
C ALA A 176 -11.19 -8.64 -25.86
N VAL A 177 -10.12 -7.94 -26.25
CA VAL A 177 -9.72 -6.69 -25.61
C VAL A 177 -9.65 -5.57 -26.63
N HIS A 178 -9.98 -4.36 -26.17
CA HIS A 178 -9.84 -3.13 -26.94
C HIS A 178 -8.66 -2.36 -26.37
N PRO A 179 -7.50 -2.30 -27.06
CA PRO A 179 -6.43 -1.39 -26.66
C PRO A 179 -6.96 0.04 -26.65
N GLU A 180 -6.74 0.75 -25.55
CA GLU A 180 -7.08 2.17 -25.50
C GLU A 180 -6.16 2.94 -26.43
N HIS A 181 -6.74 3.55 -27.46
CA HIS A 181 -6.03 4.40 -28.43
C HIS A 181 -5.98 5.88 -28.00
N ASN A 182 -6.38 6.18 -26.77
CA ASN A 182 -6.44 7.54 -26.25
C ASN A 182 -5.22 7.87 -25.38
N ALA A 183 -4.80 9.13 -25.42
CA ALA A 183 -3.82 9.65 -24.48
C ALA A 183 -4.39 9.56 -23.05
N GLN A 184 -3.76 8.78 -22.19
CA GLN A 184 -4.08 8.74 -20.76
C GLN A 184 -3.34 9.88 -20.06
N ALA A 185 -4.09 10.76 -19.38
CA ALA A 185 -3.47 11.77 -18.53
C ALA A 185 -2.80 11.08 -17.33
N ALA A 186 -1.48 11.20 -17.24
CA ALA A 186 -0.69 10.74 -16.11
C ALA A 186 -0.20 11.92 -15.25
N TYR A 187 0.34 11.63 -14.07
CA TYR A 187 0.91 12.64 -13.19
C TYR A 187 2.15 13.29 -13.82
N GLY A 188 2.26 14.62 -13.71
CA GLY A 188 3.39 15.40 -14.21
C GLY A 188 3.67 16.62 -13.34
N TRP A 189 4.90 17.12 -13.40
CA TRP A 189 5.31 18.34 -12.70
C TRP A 189 4.94 19.56 -13.53
N PHE A 190 4.00 20.37 -13.02
CA PHE A 190 3.56 21.60 -13.67
C PHE A 190 3.76 22.78 -12.73
N LYS A 191 3.97 23.96 -13.32
CA LYS A 191 4.15 25.19 -12.56
C LYS A 191 2.86 25.52 -11.81
N ARG A 192 2.99 25.84 -10.52
CA ARG A 192 1.85 26.10 -9.63
C ARG A 192 0.95 27.20 -10.21
N GLY A 193 -0.35 26.89 -10.34
CA GLY A 193 -1.36 27.80 -10.89
C GLY A 193 -1.55 27.72 -12.42
N GLU A 194 -0.69 27.00 -13.13
CA GLU A 194 -0.83 26.83 -14.58
C GLU A 194 -1.57 25.53 -14.93
N LYS A 195 -2.57 25.62 -15.82
CA LYS A 195 -3.20 24.45 -16.44
C LYS A 195 -2.37 23.98 -17.63
N ARG A 196 -2.31 22.67 -17.85
CA ARG A 196 -1.74 22.07 -19.05
C ARG A 196 -2.79 21.16 -19.66
N GLU A 197 -3.00 21.32 -20.96
CA GLU A 197 -4.00 20.57 -21.71
C GLU A 197 -3.33 19.41 -22.42
N LEU A 198 -3.90 18.22 -22.27
CA LEU A 198 -3.55 17.06 -23.08
C LEU A 198 -4.64 16.91 -24.14
N LYS A 199 -4.26 17.06 -25.41
CA LYS A 199 -5.21 16.86 -26.51
C LYS A 199 -5.54 15.37 -26.62
N THR A 200 -6.82 15.04 -26.56
CA THR A 200 -7.30 13.70 -26.88
C THR A 200 -7.30 13.48 -28.39
N ASN A 201 -7.16 12.23 -28.83
CA ASN A 201 -7.37 11.91 -30.24
C ASN A 201 -8.83 12.18 -30.64
N SER A 202 -9.05 12.80 -31.81
CA SER A 202 -10.37 13.01 -32.38
C SER A 202 -10.74 11.84 -33.31
N GLY A 203 -11.80 11.11 -32.99
CA GLY A 203 -12.24 9.91 -33.71
C GLY A 203 -11.93 8.61 -32.98
N ARG A 204 -12.81 7.61 -33.10
CA ARG A 204 -12.64 6.29 -32.48
C ARG A 204 -12.23 5.27 -33.54
N GLN A 205 -10.93 5.07 -33.74
CA GLN A 205 -10.45 3.84 -34.35
C GLN A 205 -10.33 2.78 -33.26
N ARG A 206 -11.16 1.73 -33.33
CA ARG A 206 -11.16 0.64 -32.35
C ARG A 206 -10.50 -0.59 -32.97
N LEU A 207 -9.37 -0.98 -32.43
CA LEU A 207 -8.75 -2.27 -32.69
C LEU A 207 -9.32 -3.30 -31.70
N ASN A 208 -9.68 -4.49 -32.18
CA ASN A 208 -10.07 -5.59 -31.33
C ASN A 208 -8.98 -6.66 -31.40
N LEU A 209 -8.38 -6.99 -30.26
CA LEU A 209 -7.50 -8.14 -30.18
C LEU A 209 -8.35 -9.32 -29.69
N HIS A 210 -8.49 -10.34 -30.52
CA HIS A 210 -9.15 -11.58 -30.14
C HIS A 210 -8.07 -12.59 -29.76
N GLY A 211 -8.15 -13.09 -28.54
CA GLY A 211 -7.30 -14.16 -28.05
C GLY A 211 -8.13 -15.39 -27.78
N ALA A 212 -7.56 -16.56 -28.03
CA ALA A 212 -8.08 -17.83 -27.56
C ALA A 212 -6.96 -18.56 -26.81
N ILE A 213 -7.29 -19.15 -25.67
CA ILE A 213 -6.37 -20.01 -24.93
C ILE A 213 -6.99 -21.41 -24.81
N ASN A 214 -6.20 -22.43 -25.08
CA ASN A 214 -6.63 -23.81 -24.89
C ASN A 214 -6.72 -24.11 -23.38
N ALA A 215 -7.88 -24.65 -22.97
CA ALA A 215 -8.19 -24.90 -21.57
C ALA A 215 -7.31 -25.98 -20.92
N GLU A 216 -6.81 -26.94 -21.70
CA GLU A 216 -6.05 -28.09 -21.23
C GLU A 216 -4.53 -27.85 -21.32
N THR A 217 -4.06 -27.24 -22.41
CA THR A 217 -2.61 -27.05 -22.64
C THR A 217 -2.10 -25.67 -22.18
N ALA A 218 -3.00 -24.73 -21.89
CA ALA A 218 -2.71 -23.32 -21.66
C ALA A 218 -1.98 -22.62 -22.85
N GLU A 219 -1.97 -23.24 -24.03
CA GLU A 219 -1.39 -22.64 -25.22
C GLU A 219 -2.31 -21.52 -25.75
N GLY A 220 -1.76 -20.31 -25.85
CA GLY A 220 -2.46 -19.14 -26.36
C GLY A 220 -2.23 -18.94 -27.86
N ARG A 221 -3.30 -18.61 -28.60
CA ARG A 221 -3.24 -18.08 -29.96
C ARG A 221 -3.91 -16.72 -30.00
N THR A 222 -3.16 -15.70 -30.43
CA THR A 222 -3.67 -14.34 -30.59
C THR A 222 -3.83 -14.03 -32.07
N ARG A 223 -5.00 -13.56 -32.48
CA ARG A 223 -5.22 -13.02 -33.82
C ARG A 223 -5.63 -11.56 -33.75
N LEU A 224 -4.91 -10.73 -34.49
CA LEU A 224 -5.33 -9.36 -34.78
C LEU A 224 -6.52 -9.44 -35.74
N ALA A 225 -7.71 -9.07 -35.28
CA ALA A 225 -8.86 -8.86 -36.15
C ALA A 225 -9.17 -7.36 -36.17
N GLN A 226 -8.97 -6.73 -37.32
CA GLN A 226 -9.52 -5.38 -37.49
C GLN A 226 -11.04 -5.49 -37.47
N LYS A 227 -11.67 -4.77 -36.54
CA LYS A 227 -13.12 -4.65 -36.53
C LYS A 227 -13.51 -3.94 -37.82
N LYS A 228 -14.23 -4.64 -38.71
CA LYS A 228 -15.04 -4.03 -39.76
C LYS A 228 -16.07 -3.10 -39.07
N VAL A 229 -15.78 -1.80 -39.02
CA VAL A 229 -16.58 -0.81 -38.27
C VAL A 229 -17.84 -0.48 -39.08
N ARG A 230 -19.00 -0.39 -38.41
CA ARG A 230 -20.28 0.04 -39.03
C ARG A 230 -20.29 1.51 -39.49
N ASP A 231 -19.25 2.27 -39.18
CA ASP A 231 -19.07 3.66 -39.61
C ASP A 231 -18.55 3.74 -41.07
N GLU A 232 -18.19 2.61 -41.68
CA GLU A 232 -17.88 2.56 -43.10
C GLU A 232 -19.16 2.77 -43.95
N PRO A 233 -19.10 3.53 -45.06
CA PRO A 233 -20.23 3.73 -45.95
C PRO A 233 -20.87 2.40 -46.38
N VAL A 234 -22.20 2.37 -46.53
CA VAL A 234 -22.96 1.16 -46.91
C VAL A 234 -22.37 0.50 -48.17
N MET A 235 -21.88 1.29 -49.14
CA MET A 235 -21.23 0.79 -50.36
C MET A 235 -19.96 -0.04 -50.08
N MET A 236 -19.10 0.38 -49.15
CA MET A 236 -17.92 -0.40 -48.76
C MET A 236 -18.30 -1.68 -48.02
N ARG A 237 -19.38 -1.63 -47.23
CA ARG A 237 -19.87 -2.79 -46.47
C ARG A 237 -20.58 -3.83 -47.34
N GLN A 238 -21.16 -3.43 -48.48
CA GLN A 238 -21.70 -4.35 -49.49
C GLN A 238 -20.59 -5.20 -50.12
N ALA A 239 -19.42 -4.62 -50.36
CA ALA A 239 -18.26 -5.33 -50.89
C ALA A 239 -17.65 -6.35 -49.91
N TRP A 240 -18.16 -6.44 -48.67
CA TRP A 240 -17.77 -7.47 -47.70
C TRP A 240 -18.60 -8.74 -47.79
N VAL A 241 -19.63 -8.76 -48.63
CA VAL A 241 -20.48 -9.93 -48.88
C VAL A 241 -19.91 -10.68 -50.07
N ASP A 242 -19.47 -11.91 -49.83
CA ASP A 242 -18.95 -12.81 -50.84
C ASP A 242 -19.94 -13.96 -51.05
N LYS A 243 -20.41 -14.15 -52.29
CA LYS A 243 -21.40 -15.19 -52.61
C LYS A 243 -20.80 -16.59 -52.64
N GLU A 244 -19.47 -16.70 -52.68
CA GLU A 244 -18.73 -17.96 -52.78
C GLU A 244 -18.17 -18.43 -51.42
N ASP A 245 -18.35 -17.65 -50.36
CA ASP A 245 -17.93 -17.99 -49.00
C ASP A 245 -18.85 -19.06 -48.37
N GLU A 246 -18.27 -19.89 -47.50
CA GLU A 246 -18.96 -20.97 -46.77
C GLU A 246 -20.09 -20.45 -45.86
N VAL A 247 -19.99 -19.20 -45.40
CA VAL A 247 -21.02 -18.55 -44.58
C VAL A 247 -22.18 -18.10 -45.47
N THR A 248 -23.42 -18.41 -45.11
CA THR A 248 -24.58 -17.98 -45.94
C THR A 248 -24.64 -16.45 -46.12
N VAL A 249 -25.01 -16.01 -47.33
CA VAL A 249 -25.15 -14.57 -47.69
C VAL A 249 -26.03 -13.81 -46.68
N VAL A 250 -27.07 -14.44 -46.14
CA VAL A 250 -27.94 -13.86 -45.11
C VAL A 250 -27.16 -13.55 -43.84
N ARG A 251 -26.32 -14.50 -43.39
CA ARG A 251 -25.50 -14.33 -42.19
C ARG A 251 -24.41 -13.29 -42.41
N GLN A 252 -23.79 -13.28 -43.59
CA GLN A 252 -22.82 -12.25 -43.98
C GLN A 252 -23.43 -10.84 -44.00
N CYS A 253 -24.62 -10.66 -44.58
CA CYS A 253 -25.34 -9.38 -44.59
C CYS A 253 -25.64 -8.87 -43.17
N LEU A 254 -26.01 -9.77 -42.27
CA LEU A 254 -26.32 -9.46 -40.86
C LEU A 254 -25.05 -9.03 -40.11
N LEU A 255 -23.91 -9.70 -40.36
CA LEU A 255 -22.60 -9.36 -39.83
C LEU A 255 -22.07 -8.02 -40.38
N ALA A 256 -22.28 -7.75 -41.68
CA ALA A 256 -21.90 -6.49 -42.34
C ALA A 256 -22.87 -5.32 -42.05
N GLY A 257 -24.06 -5.60 -41.49
CA GLY A 257 -25.09 -4.61 -41.20
C GLY A 257 -25.68 -3.96 -42.46
N VAL A 258 -25.84 -4.74 -43.54
CA VAL A 258 -26.44 -4.32 -44.81
C VAL A 258 -27.70 -5.14 -45.10
N SER A 259 -28.69 -4.53 -45.78
CA SER A 259 -29.91 -5.26 -46.15
C SER A 259 -29.60 -6.31 -47.22
N ARG A 260 -30.20 -7.49 -47.12
CA ARG A 260 -30.07 -8.51 -48.16
C ARG A 260 -30.54 -8.00 -49.52
N ALA A 261 -31.58 -7.17 -49.55
CA ALA A 261 -32.12 -6.58 -50.78
C ALA A 261 -31.08 -5.71 -51.50
N THR A 262 -30.22 -5.00 -50.75
CA THR A 262 -29.18 -4.14 -51.32
C THR A 262 -28.01 -4.88 -51.97
N VAL A 263 -27.87 -6.20 -51.75
CA VAL A 263 -26.83 -7.04 -52.39
C VAL A 263 -27.24 -7.49 -53.79
N TYR A 264 -28.53 -7.45 -54.11
CA TYR A 264 -29.09 -7.88 -55.41
C TYR A 264 -29.62 -6.71 -56.25
N ALA A 265 -29.43 -5.47 -55.80
CA ALA A 265 -29.95 -4.26 -56.44
C ALA A 265 -28.92 -3.55 -57.34
N GLN A 266 -28.00 -4.30 -57.97
CA GLN A 266 -27.12 -3.79 -59.04
C GLN A 266 -27.80 -3.93 -60.39
#